data_AF-A0A942XHW1-F1
#
_entry.id   AF-A0A942XHW1-F1
#
_cell.length_a   1.000
_cell.length_b   1.000
_cell.length_c   1.000
_cell.angle_alpha   90.00
_cell.angle_beta   90.00
_cell.angle_gamma   90.00
#
_symmetry.space_group_name_H-M   'P 1'
#
loop_
_entity.id
_entity.type
_entity.pdbx_description
1 polymer ?
#
loop_
_entity_poly.entity_id
_entity_poly.type
_entity_poly.pdbx_seq_one_letter_code
_entity_poly.pdbx_strand_id
1 'polypeptide(L)'
;MKDISVPIGNSDFREIREEGYYYIDKTRLIEELLHKQGTKITLITRPRRFGKSLGMSMLAHFFDIREDSRRLFEGLKVSGNKELCEKWQNQYPVLFLSFKDIDGLDFEGAKDMLRSRIFELCMEHSYLEKSEKVSEYARTFFSQM
;
A
#
# COMPACT_ATOMS: atom_id res chain seq x y z
N MET A 1 3.19 -31.22 15.48
CA MET A 1 2.49 -29.99 15.05
C MET A 1 3.55 -29.07 14.46
N LYS A 2 3.31 -28.45 13.30
CA LYS A 2 4.19 -27.34 12.86
C LYS A 2 3.98 -26.19 13.85
N ASP A 3 5.06 -25.61 14.35
CA ASP A 3 4.97 -24.41 15.18
C ASP A 3 4.34 -23.29 14.34
N ILE A 4 3.20 -22.78 14.82
CA ILE A 4 2.48 -21.69 14.16
C ILE A 4 3.09 -20.39 14.67
N SER A 5 3.90 -19.74 13.83
CA SER A 5 4.46 -18.43 14.14
C SER A 5 3.42 -17.34 13.86
N VAL A 6 2.92 -16.68 14.91
CA VAL A 6 1.93 -15.59 14.78
C VAL A 6 2.66 -14.25 14.73
N PRO A 7 2.45 -13.41 13.70
CA PRO A 7 3.20 -12.16 13.50
C PRO A 7 2.63 -11.04 14.39
N ILE A 8 2.85 -11.14 15.71
CA ILE A 8 2.33 -10.15 16.67
C ILE A 8 3.04 -8.82 16.47
N GLY A 9 2.29 -7.78 16.10
CA GLY A 9 2.82 -6.41 15.93
C GLY A 9 3.38 -6.13 14.54
N ASN A 10 3.64 -7.16 13.74
CA ASN A 10 3.96 -7.02 12.33
C ASN A 10 2.66 -6.84 11.52
N SER A 11 2.62 -5.81 10.69
CA SER A 11 1.52 -5.50 9.77
C SER A 11 2.00 -5.32 8.33
N ASP A 12 3.21 -5.73 8.04
CA ASP A 12 3.78 -5.78 6.71
C ASP A 12 3.38 -7.10 6.05
N PHE A 13 2.66 -7.00 4.95
CA PHE A 13 2.18 -8.17 4.23
C PHE A 13 3.33 -8.93 3.57
N ARG A 14 4.34 -8.25 3.04
CA ARG A 14 5.49 -8.90 2.41
C ARG A 14 6.27 -9.72 3.42
N GLU A 15 6.64 -9.14 4.57
CA GLU A 15 7.36 -9.83 5.64
C GLU A 15 6.57 -11.06 6.12
N ILE A 16 5.25 -10.91 6.31
CA ILE A 16 4.37 -12.03 6.70
C ILE A 16 4.39 -13.18 5.68
N ARG A 17 4.42 -12.86 4.38
CA ARG A 17 4.40 -13.87 3.31
C ARG A 17 5.78 -14.50 3.08
N GLU A 18 6.84 -13.72 3.11
CA GLU A 18 8.21 -14.17 2.84
C GLU A 18 8.78 -15.00 4.01
N GLU A 19 8.52 -14.59 5.26
CA GLU A 19 8.99 -15.31 6.45
C GLU A 19 8.09 -16.50 6.85
N GLY A 20 6.98 -16.72 6.12
CA GLY A 20 6.11 -17.88 6.33
C GLY A 20 5.30 -17.83 7.62
N TYR A 21 5.00 -16.64 8.14
CA TYR A 21 4.14 -16.45 9.31
C TYR A 21 2.70 -16.90 9.03
N TYR A 22 1.96 -17.17 10.11
CA TYR A 22 0.54 -17.42 10.05
C TYR A 22 -0.21 -16.21 9.46
N TYR A 23 -0.89 -16.44 8.34
CA TYR A 23 -1.64 -15.41 7.62
C TYR A 23 -3.06 -15.89 7.33
N ILE A 24 -4.05 -15.07 7.69
CA ILE A 24 -5.44 -15.28 7.32
C ILE A 24 -5.69 -14.57 6.01
N ASP A 25 -5.99 -15.34 4.96
CA ASP A 25 -6.22 -14.82 3.63
C ASP A 25 -7.49 -13.96 3.52
N LYS A 26 -7.24 -12.66 3.33
CA LYS A 26 -8.23 -11.60 3.09
C LYS A 26 -8.11 -10.96 1.70
N THR A 27 -7.40 -11.59 0.75
CA THR A 27 -7.14 -10.97 -0.56
C THR A 27 -8.39 -10.78 -1.42
N ARG A 28 -9.51 -11.45 -1.10
CA ARG A 28 -10.83 -11.17 -1.73
C ARG A 28 -11.27 -9.72 -1.59
N LEU A 29 -10.76 -9.00 -0.59
CA LEU A 29 -10.98 -7.57 -0.45
C LEU A 29 -10.60 -6.80 -1.72
N ILE A 30 -9.56 -7.23 -2.43
CA ILE A 30 -9.12 -6.60 -3.69
C ILE A 30 -10.25 -6.65 -4.73
N GLU A 31 -10.85 -7.82 -4.92
CA GLU A 31 -11.96 -8.02 -5.85
C GLU A 31 -13.17 -7.16 -5.43
N GLU A 32 -13.52 -7.18 -4.14
CA GLU A 32 -14.64 -6.39 -3.61
C GLU A 32 -14.45 -4.88 -3.80
N LEU A 33 -13.21 -4.38 -3.69
CA LEU A 33 -12.90 -2.97 -3.92
C LEU A 33 -13.02 -2.61 -5.41
N LEU A 34 -12.56 -3.48 -6.31
CA LEU A 34 -12.57 -3.24 -7.75
C LEU A 34 -13.96 -3.44 -8.38
N HIS A 35 -14.81 -4.30 -7.83
CA HIS A 35 -16.16 -4.53 -8.33
C HIS A 35 -17.16 -3.42 -7.99
N LYS A 36 -16.92 -2.62 -6.95
CA LYS A 36 -17.83 -1.55 -6.52
C LYS A 36 -17.74 -0.33 -7.46
N GLN A 37 -18.42 -0.42 -8.59
CA GLN A 37 -18.54 0.69 -9.54
C GLN A 37 -19.03 1.97 -8.83
N GLY A 38 -18.37 3.11 -9.11
CA GLY A 38 -18.73 4.42 -8.56
C GLY A 38 -18.18 4.75 -7.17
N THR A 39 -17.51 3.82 -6.48
CA THR A 39 -16.89 4.11 -5.17
C THR A 39 -15.58 4.86 -5.36
N LYS A 40 -15.58 6.17 -5.06
CA LYS A 40 -14.38 7.03 -5.14
C LYS A 40 -13.49 6.94 -3.91
N ILE A 41 -14.08 6.71 -2.74
CA ILE A 41 -13.39 6.72 -1.45
C ILE A 41 -13.85 5.50 -0.65
N THR A 42 -12.90 4.72 -0.16
CA THR A 42 -13.15 3.64 0.79
C THR A 42 -12.59 4.01 2.15
N LEU A 43 -13.45 4.08 3.17
CA LEU A 43 -13.07 4.34 4.55
C LEU A 43 -13.17 3.06 5.38
N ILE A 44 -12.04 2.61 5.95
CA ILE A 44 -11.99 1.42 6.81
C ILE A 44 -11.88 1.87 8.27
N THR A 45 -13.00 1.87 9.00
CA THR A 45 -13.04 2.28 10.42
C THR A 45 -12.95 1.07 11.38
N ARG A 46 -13.51 1.15 12.59
CA ARG A 46 -13.49 0.12 13.67
C ARG A 46 -13.74 -1.34 13.17
N PRO A 47 -13.37 -2.40 13.94
CA PRO A 47 -12.77 -2.41 15.29
C PRO A 47 -11.23 -2.57 15.31
N ARG A 48 -10.62 -2.47 16.50
CA ARG A 48 -9.17 -2.61 16.73
C ARG A 48 -8.70 -4.04 16.43
N ARG A 49 -7.43 -4.23 16.03
CA ARG A 49 -6.80 -5.53 15.73
C ARG A 49 -7.44 -6.35 14.59
N PHE A 50 -8.23 -5.72 13.73
CA PHE A 50 -8.87 -6.40 12.60
C PHE A 50 -7.98 -6.56 11.36
N GLY A 51 -6.68 -6.26 11.47
CA GLY A 51 -5.72 -6.36 10.37
C GLY A 51 -5.88 -5.28 9.30
N LYS A 52 -6.29 -4.07 9.68
CA LYS A 52 -6.47 -2.95 8.72
C LYS A 52 -5.13 -2.51 8.13
N SER A 53 -4.12 -2.28 8.97
CA SER A 53 -2.77 -1.93 8.51
C SER A 53 -2.18 -3.02 7.62
N LEU A 54 -2.35 -4.29 8.00
CA LEU A 54 -1.99 -5.44 7.16
C LEU A 54 -2.75 -5.44 5.82
N GLY A 55 -4.04 -5.14 5.83
CA GLY A 55 -4.83 -5.01 4.61
C GLY A 55 -4.37 -3.85 3.72
N MET A 56 -3.97 -2.72 4.30
CA MET A 56 -3.42 -1.59 3.54
C MET A 56 -2.05 -1.93 2.93
N SER A 57 -1.15 -2.59 3.68
CA SER A 57 0.13 -3.08 3.15
C SER A 57 -0.10 -4.11 2.03
N MET A 58 -1.03 -5.05 2.21
CA MET A 58 -1.43 -6.01 1.16
C MET A 58 -1.92 -5.30 -0.10
N LEU A 59 -2.79 -4.29 0.01
CA LEU A 59 -3.25 -3.52 -1.14
C LEU A 59 -2.09 -2.77 -1.82
N ALA A 60 -1.18 -2.20 -1.04
CA ALA A 60 -0.02 -1.49 -1.58
C ALA A 60 0.86 -2.41 -2.43
N HIS A 61 1.28 -3.55 -1.87
CA HIS A 61 2.06 -4.54 -2.62
C HIS A 61 1.31 -5.10 -3.83
N PHE A 62 -0.01 -5.23 -3.76
CA PHE A 62 -0.80 -5.70 -4.91
C PHE A 62 -0.78 -4.73 -6.07
N PHE A 63 -0.96 -3.42 -5.83
CA PHE A 63 -1.14 -2.45 -6.92
C PHE A 63 0.16 -1.79 -7.39
N ASP A 64 1.18 -1.64 -6.52
CA ASP A 64 2.34 -0.79 -6.77
C ASP A 64 3.17 -1.27 -7.96
N ILE A 65 3.27 -0.43 -8.99
CA ILE A 65 4.01 -0.67 -10.23
C ILE A 65 5.52 -0.84 -10.04
N ARG A 66 6.05 -0.40 -8.89
CA ARG A 66 7.49 -0.54 -8.58
C ARG A 66 7.86 -1.95 -8.10
N GLU A 67 6.88 -2.81 -7.82
CA GLU A 67 7.11 -4.13 -7.25
C GLU A 67 6.83 -5.26 -8.25
N ASP A 68 7.51 -6.41 -8.04
CA ASP A 68 7.07 -7.69 -8.60
C ASP A 68 6.51 -8.56 -7.46
N SER A 69 5.23 -8.35 -7.15
CA SER A 69 4.58 -8.93 -5.98
C SER A 69 3.94 -10.29 -6.22
N ARG A 70 4.02 -10.85 -7.44
CA ARG A 70 3.29 -12.07 -7.84
C ARG A 70 3.45 -13.21 -6.85
N ARG A 71 4.68 -13.46 -6.39
CA ARG A 71 5.01 -14.51 -5.43
C ARG A 71 4.35 -14.32 -4.06
N LEU A 72 4.12 -13.08 -3.62
CA LEU A 72 3.46 -12.79 -2.34
C LEU A 72 2.00 -13.27 -2.34
N PHE A 73 1.35 -13.26 -3.51
CA PHE A 73 -0.06 -13.62 -3.66
C PHE A 73 -0.30 -15.07 -4.10
N GLU A 74 0.76 -15.84 -4.39
CA GLU A 74 0.66 -17.25 -4.75
C GLU A 74 -0.07 -18.05 -3.66
N GLY A 75 -1.05 -18.85 -4.08
CA GLY A 75 -1.86 -19.69 -3.20
C GLY A 75 -2.92 -18.93 -2.39
N LEU A 76 -3.04 -17.60 -2.55
CA LEU A 76 -4.12 -16.81 -1.95
C LEU A 76 -5.32 -16.72 -2.89
N LYS A 77 -6.51 -16.45 -2.36
CA LYS A 77 -7.78 -16.42 -3.11
C LYS A 77 -7.74 -15.54 -4.35
N VAL A 78 -7.07 -14.38 -4.29
CA VAL A 78 -7.03 -13.43 -5.42
C VAL A 78 -6.26 -13.99 -6.62
N SER A 79 -5.26 -14.85 -6.38
CA SER A 79 -4.48 -15.47 -7.46
C SER A 79 -5.30 -16.41 -8.35
N GLY A 80 -6.48 -16.85 -7.88
CA GLY A 80 -7.43 -17.60 -8.69
C GLY A 80 -8.09 -16.76 -9.80
N ASN A 81 -8.10 -15.44 -9.66
CA ASN A 81 -8.67 -14.51 -10.62
C ASN A 81 -7.58 -13.90 -11.51
N LYS A 82 -7.16 -14.68 -12.51
CA LYS A 82 -6.03 -14.33 -13.39
C LYS A 82 -6.26 -13.04 -14.17
N GLU A 83 -7.44 -12.84 -14.72
CA GLU A 83 -7.79 -11.62 -15.48
C GLU A 83 -7.65 -10.37 -14.61
N LEU A 84 -8.13 -10.43 -13.36
CA LEU A 84 -7.97 -9.33 -12.42
C LEU A 84 -6.50 -9.08 -12.08
N CYS A 85 -5.73 -10.14 -11.82
CA CYS A 85 -4.30 -9.99 -11.52
C CYS A 85 -3.54 -9.38 -12.70
N GLU A 86 -3.75 -9.88 -13.92
CA GLU A 86 -3.11 -9.33 -15.13
C GLU A 86 -3.44 -7.86 -15.35
N LYS A 87 -4.68 -7.46 -15.06
CA LYS A 87 -5.14 -6.08 -15.28
C LYS A 87 -4.69 -5.10 -14.19
N TRP A 88 -4.54 -5.55 -12.95
CA TRP A 88 -4.40 -4.65 -11.79
C TRP A 88 -3.12 -4.85 -10.97
N GLN A 89 -2.57 -6.06 -10.94
CA GLN A 89 -1.44 -6.36 -10.07
C GLN A 89 -0.17 -5.69 -10.59
N ASN A 90 0.46 -4.88 -9.74
CA ASN A 90 1.65 -4.08 -10.04
C ASN A 90 1.51 -3.23 -11.33
N GLN A 91 0.30 -2.67 -11.57
CA GLN A 91 0.01 -1.86 -12.76
C GLN A 91 -0.12 -0.35 -12.47
N TYR A 92 -0.10 0.07 -11.19
CA TYR A 92 -0.42 1.45 -10.81
C TYR A 92 0.60 2.02 -9.82
N PRO A 93 0.97 3.31 -9.93
CA PRO A 93 1.67 4.00 -8.85
C PRO A 93 0.80 4.00 -7.58
N VAL A 94 1.36 3.56 -6.45
CA VAL A 94 0.68 3.57 -5.15
C VAL A 94 1.38 4.54 -4.22
N LEU A 95 0.64 5.55 -3.76
CA LEU A 95 1.10 6.44 -2.70
C LEU A 95 0.68 5.86 -1.34
N PHE A 96 1.64 5.32 -0.59
CA PHE A 96 1.39 4.81 0.75
C PHE A 96 1.90 5.78 1.82
N LEU A 97 0.96 6.41 2.54
CA LEU A 97 1.28 7.40 3.56
C LEU A 97 0.79 6.93 4.93
N SER A 98 1.71 6.82 5.88
CA SER A 98 1.43 6.52 7.29
C SER A 98 1.74 7.75 8.14
N PHE A 99 0.82 8.08 9.06
CA PHE A 99 1.02 9.12 10.07
C PHE A 99 1.39 8.56 11.44
N LYS A 100 1.65 7.25 11.52
CA LYS A 100 1.96 6.57 12.78
C LYS A 100 3.17 7.18 13.49
N ASP A 101 4.17 7.58 12.71
CA ASP A 101 5.47 8.02 13.20
C ASP A 101 5.62 9.56 13.15
N ILE A 102 4.50 10.28 13.09
CA ILE A 102 4.45 11.74 13.21
C ILE A 102 4.06 12.07 14.66
N ASP A 103 5.05 12.10 15.55
CA ASP A 103 4.88 12.18 17.01
C ASP A 103 5.64 13.36 17.64
N GLY A 104 5.79 14.46 16.90
CA GLY A 104 6.47 15.67 17.36
C GLY A 104 5.98 16.17 18.72
N LEU A 105 6.92 16.67 19.53
CA LEU A 105 6.68 17.15 20.90
C LEU A 105 5.77 18.38 20.96
N ASP A 106 5.72 19.15 19.87
CA ASP A 106 4.84 20.29 19.68
C ASP A 106 4.29 20.33 18.24
N PHE A 107 3.44 21.31 17.95
CA PHE A 107 2.80 21.45 16.66
C PHE A 107 3.79 21.66 15.51
N GLU A 108 4.82 22.50 15.70
CA GLU A 108 5.79 22.78 14.63
C GLU A 108 6.66 21.55 14.36
N GLY A 109 7.09 20.83 15.40
CA GLY A 109 7.78 19.56 15.26
C GLY A 109 6.96 18.52 14.49
N ALA A 110 5.68 18.34 14.84
CA ALA A 110 4.80 17.40 14.13
C ALA A 110 4.56 17.80 12.66
N LYS A 111 4.44 19.11 12.40
CA LYS A 111 4.28 19.67 11.05
C LYS A 111 5.54 19.47 10.20
N ASP A 112 6.73 19.65 10.78
CA ASP A 112 7.98 19.41 10.08
C ASP A 112 8.18 17.92 9.78
N MET A 113 7.82 17.03 10.72
CA MET A 113 7.82 15.59 10.47
C MET A 113 6.83 15.19 9.35
N LEU A 114 5.63 15.79 9.31
CA LEU A 114 4.68 15.58 8.23
C LEU A 114 5.25 16.04 6.88
N ARG A 115 5.92 17.20 6.84
CA ARG A 115 6.59 17.70 5.63
C ARG A 115 7.67 16.74 5.16
N SER A 116 8.53 16.26 6.07
CA SER A 116 9.55 15.27 5.77
C SER A 116 8.94 13.99 5.19
N ARG A 117 7.87 13.47 5.79
CA ARG A 117 7.23 12.24 5.28
C ARG A 117 6.59 12.42 3.90
N ILE A 118 5.99 13.58 3.63
CA ILE A 118 5.46 13.91 2.30
C ILE A 118 6.62 14.03 1.28
N PHE A 119 7.71 14.70 1.67
CA PHE A 119 8.89 14.86 0.82
C PHE A 119 9.52 13.50 0.47
N GLU A 120 9.68 12.61 1.45
CA GLU A 120 10.15 11.24 1.23
C GLU A 120 9.26 10.49 0.24
N LEU A 121 7.93 10.58 0.39
CA LEU A 121 6.99 9.98 -0.55
C LEU A 121 7.14 10.56 -1.96
N CYS A 122 7.34 11.87 -2.11
CA CYS A 122 7.62 12.47 -3.43
C CYS A 122 8.92 11.92 -4.03
N MET A 123 9.99 11.81 -3.25
CA MET A 123 11.29 11.28 -3.70
C MET A 123 11.19 9.80 -4.11
N GLU A 124 10.48 8.99 -3.32
CA GLU A 124 10.15 7.58 -3.61
C GLU A 124 9.43 7.42 -4.97
N HIS A 125 8.73 8.46 -5.43
CA HIS A 125 7.99 8.49 -6.69
C HIS A 125 8.58 9.43 -7.77
N SER A 126 9.83 9.86 -7.62
CA SER A 126 10.53 10.72 -8.58
C SER A 126 10.55 10.19 -10.03
N TYR A 127 10.44 8.87 -10.23
CA TYR A 127 10.30 8.27 -11.57
C TYR A 127 9.06 8.78 -12.34
N LEU A 128 8.03 9.25 -11.64
CA LEU A 128 6.82 9.82 -12.26
C LEU A 128 7.07 11.15 -12.95
N GLU A 129 8.15 11.88 -12.62
CA GLU A 129 8.52 13.12 -13.31
C GLU A 129 8.74 12.88 -14.81
N LYS A 130 9.22 11.69 -15.18
CA LYS A 130 9.45 11.29 -16.57
C LYS A 130 8.21 10.74 -17.26
N SER A 131 7.11 10.53 -16.53
CA SER A 131 5.89 9.94 -17.07
C SER A 131 5.19 10.87 -18.05
N GLU A 132 4.92 10.40 -19.27
CA GLU A 132 4.16 11.12 -20.30
C GLU A 132 2.73 11.48 -19.86
N LYS A 133 2.22 10.82 -18.80
CA LYS A 133 0.90 11.12 -18.22
C LYS A 133 0.90 12.35 -17.30
N VAL A 134 2.07 12.88 -16.93
CA VAL A 134 2.21 14.07 -16.09
C VAL A 134 2.42 15.28 -17.00
N SER A 135 1.53 16.28 -16.90
CA SER A 135 1.62 17.49 -17.71
C SER A 135 2.86 18.33 -17.40
N GLU A 136 3.35 19.06 -18.39
CA GLU A 136 4.51 19.96 -18.25
C GLU A 136 4.28 21.03 -17.16
N TYR A 137 3.05 21.53 -17.02
CA TYR A 137 2.67 22.43 -15.95
C TYR A 137 2.87 21.80 -14.57
N ALA A 138 2.40 20.55 -14.38
CA ALA A 138 2.56 19.85 -13.11
C ALA A 138 4.04 19.61 -12.79
N ARG A 139 4.85 19.23 -13.80
CA ARG A 139 6.30 19.07 -13.61
C ARG A 139 6.98 20.36 -13.18
N THR A 140 6.65 21.47 -13.84
CA THR A 140 7.19 22.79 -13.50
C THR A 140 6.78 23.24 -12.11
N PHE A 141 5.54 22.96 -11.69
CA PHE A 141 5.08 23.29 -10.33
C PHE A 141 5.83 22.46 -9.28
N PHE A 142 6.00 21.16 -9.50
CA PHE A 142 6.72 20.28 -8.58
C PHE A 142 8.21 20.61 -8.45
N SER A 143 8.88 21.07 -9.51
CA SER A 143 10.30 21.44 -9.45
C SER A 143 10.58 22.76 -8.72
N GLN A 144 9.53 23.53 -8.39
CA GLN A 144 9.62 24.80 -7.66
C GLN A 144 9.28 24.66 -6.17
N MET A 145 8.77 23.50 -5.73
CA MET A 145 8.52 23.16 -4.32
C MET A 145 9.79 22.62 -3.65
#